data_AF-A0AAN8VBC0-F1
#
_entry.id   AF-A0AAN8VBC0-F1
#
_cell.length_a   1.000
_cell.length_b   1.000
_cell.length_c   1.000
_cell.angle_alpha   90.00
_cell.angle_beta   90.00
_cell.angle_gamma   90.00
#
_symmetry.space_group_name_H-M   'P 1'
#
loop_
_entity.id
_entity.type
_entity.pdbx_description
1 polymer ?
#
loop_
_entity_poly.entity_id
_entity_poly.type
_entity_poly.pdbx_seq_one_letter_code
_entity_poly.pdbx_strand_id
1 'polypeptide(L)'
;MASSSYSNSPCAACKFLRRKCLPDCVFAPYFPPEEPQKFANVHKIFGASNVSKLLNEIPSHQREDAVNSLAYEAEARMRDPVYGCVGAISVLQRQVIQLQKELDATNADLIRYTCSHPMPGTSSGGVNQVAQRERSLRSGRRSMHGGGSSFNQNSSFPNYPHNSSWNDSGEGLLPPAPDFLP
;
A
#
# COMPACT_ATOMS: atom_id res chain seq x y z
N MET A 1 -25.64 -5.98 10.35
CA MET A 1 -25.37 -6.62 11.65
C MET A 1 -25.31 -8.12 11.41
N ALA A 2 -24.12 -8.70 11.28
CA ALA A 2 -23.98 -10.14 11.06
C ALA A 2 -24.28 -10.84 12.39
N SER A 3 -25.39 -11.56 12.41
CA SER A 3 -25.84 -12.34 13.57
C SER A 3 -24.77 -13.36 13.93
N SER A 4 -24.23 -13.27 15.14
CA SER A 4 -23.41 -14.30 15.76
C SER A 4 -24.29 -15.54 15.98
N SER A 5 -24.44 -16.37 14.96
CA SER A 5 -25.04 -17.68 15.09
C SER A 5 -24.12 -18.52 15.96
N TYR A 6 -24.47 -18.66 17.24
CA TYR A 6 -23.98 -19.74 18.08
C TYR A 6 -24.46 -21.06 17.47
N SER A 7 -23.79 -21.52 16.43
CA SER A 7 -23.87 -22.89 15.99
C SER A 7 -23.31 -23.76 17.13
N ASN A 8 -24.02 -24.83 17.50
CA ASN A 8 -23.55 -25.80 18.51
C ASN A 8 -22.22 -26.50 18.11
N SER A 9 -21.65 -26.15 16.96
CA SER A 9 -20.38 -26.63 16.47
C SER A 9 -19.19 -25.86 17.07
N PRO A 10 -18.11 -26.56 17.46
CA PRO A 10 -16.89 -25.90 17.91
C PRO A 10 -16.27 -25.08 16.78
N CYS A 11 -15.68 -23.93 17.12
CA CYS A 11 -14.88 -23.14 16.17
C CYS A 11 -13.71 -23.96 15.58
N ALA A 12 -13.15 -23.52 14.45
CA ALA A 12 -12.06 -24.23 13.77
C ALA A 12 -10.86 -24.47 14.69
N ALA A 13 -10.52 -23.51 15.55
CA ALA A 13 -9.45 -23.63 16.52
C ALA A 13 -9.68 -24.76 17.54
N CYS A 14 -10.85 -24.76 18.18
CA CYS A 14 -11.18 -25.77 19.19
C CYS A 14 -11.33 -27.16 18.57
N LYS A 15 -11.89 -27.23 17.35
CA LYS A 15 -11.98 -28.48 16.57
C LYS A 15 -10.58 -29.04 16.27
N PHE A 16 -9.66 -28.20 15.80
CA PHE A 16 -8.28 -28.59 15.49
C PHE A 16 -7.51 -29.03 16.75
N LEU A 17 -7.64 -28.28 17.85
CA LEU A 17 -6.99 -28.57 19.13
C LEU A 17 -7.67 -29.69 19.92
N ARG A 18 -8.78 -30.26 19.43
CA ARG A 18 -9.56 -31.32 20.10
C ARG A 18 -10.00 -30.96 21.53
N ARG A 19 -10.40 -29.70 21.75
CA ARG A 19 -10.89 -29.20 23.04
C ARG A 19 -12.31 -28.66 22.95
N LYS A 20 -12.99 -28.54 24.09
CA LYS A 20 -14.35 -27.96 24.15
C LYS A 20 -14.30 -26.46 23.79
N CYS A 21 -15.21 -26.03 22.91
CA CYS A 21 -15.41 -24.61 22.62
C CYS A 21 -16.38 -24.03 23.65
N LEU A 22 -15.91 -23.09 24.46
CA LEU A 22 -16.72 -22.39 25.46
C LEU A 22 -17.31 -21.09 24.85
N PRO A 23 -18.38 -20.52 25.43
CA PRO A 23 -18.96 -19.26 24.94
C PRO A 23 -17.96 -18.10 24.92
N ASP A 24 -17.01 -18.08 25.86
CA ASP A 24 -15.97 -17.05 25.97
C ASP A 24 -14.66 -17.44 25.26
N CYS A 25 -14.76 -18.21 24.15
CA CYS A 25 -13.59 -18.66 23.40
C CYS A 25 -13.00 -17.50 22.58
N VAL A 26 -11.77 -17.10 22.91
CA VAL A 26 -11.03 -16.02 22.21
C VAL A 26 -10.81 -16.27 20.71
N PHE A 27 -10.88 -17.52 20.25
CA PHE A 27 -10.70 -17.86 18.83
C PHE A 27 -12.02 -17.92 18.05
N ALA A 28 -13.15 -18.11 18.74
CA ALA A 28 -14.41 -18.40 18.08
C ALA A 28 -14.91 -17.29 17.14
N PRO A 29 -14.76 -15.98 17.48
CA PRO A 29 -15.17 -14.90 16.57
C PRO A 29 -14.36 -14.83 15.26
N TYR A 30 -13.13 -15.37 15.25
CA TYR A 30 -12.17 -15.12 14.15
C TYR A 30 -11.83 -16.37 13.33
N PHE A 31 -12.12 -17.57 13.86
CA PHE A 31 -11.85 -18.86 13.23
C PHE A 31 -13.14 -19.69 13.11
N PRO A 32 -14.04 -19.32 12.18
CA PRO A 32 -15.29 -20.03 11.97
C PRO A 32 -15.04 -21.48 11.51
N PRO A 33 -15.93 -22.43 11.82
CA PRO A 33 -15.76 -23.84 11.46
C PRO A 33 -15.69 -24.11 9.95
N GLU A 34 -16.19 -23.19 9.13
CA GLU A 34 -16.15 -23.22 7.66
C GLU A 34 -14.73 -23.02 7.10
N GLU A 35 -13.82 -22.42 7.89
CA GLU A 35 -12.45 -22.10 7.48
C GLU A 35 -11.39 -22.87 8.30
N PRO A 36 -11.36 -24.22 8.26
CA PRO A 36 -10.43 -25.00 9.09
C PRO A 36 -8.96 -24.79 8.69
N GLN A 37 -8.69 -24.52 7.41
CA GLN A 37 -7.32 -24.31 6.92
C GLN A 37 -6.71 -23.01 7.44
N LYS A 38 -7.53 -21.97 7.65
CA LYS A 38 -7.09 -20.69 8.20
C LYS A 38 -6.42 -20.89 9.57
N PHE A 39 -7.08 -21.62 10.47
CA PHE A 39 -6.48 -21.93 11.76
C PHE A 39 -5.30 -22.89 11.66
N ALA A 40 -5.36 -23.91 10.79
CA ALA A 40 -4.27 -24.88 10.64
C ALA A 40 -2.95 -24.21 10.23
N ASN A 41 -3.00 -23.29 9.25
CA ASN A 41 -1.84 -22.53 8.80
C ASN A 41 -1.31 -21.62 9.91
N VAL A 42 -2.19 -20.83 10.53
CA VAL A 42 -1.83 -19.92 11.63
C VAL A 42 -1.22 -20.68 12.81
N HIS A 43 -1.80 -21.82 13.17
CA HIS A 43 -1.27 -22.69 14.23
C HIS A 43 0.11 -23.23 13.88
N LYS A 44 0.32 -23.68 12.64
CA LYS A 44 1.60 -24.24 12.21
C LYS A 44 2.73 -23.20 12.21
N ILE A 45 2.43 -21.97 11.80
CA ILE A 45 3.44 -20.91 11.66
C ILE A 45 3.68 -20.14 12.96
N PHE A 46 2.62 -19.78 13.68
CA PHE A 46 2.71 -18.92 14.87
C PHE A 46 2.48 -19.67 16.17
N GLY A 47 1.69 -20.75 16.15
CA GLY A 47 1.27 -21.50 17.34
C GLY A 47 0.08 -20.89 18.05
N ALA A 48 -0.83 -21.73 18.57
CA ALA A 48 -2.06 -21.28 19.22
C ALA A 48 -1.78 -20.36 20.43
N SER A 49 -0.78 -20.68 21.25
CA SER A 49 -0.46 -19.91 22.46
C SER A 49 0.01 -18.50 22.14
N ASN A 50 0.84 -18.32 21.10
CA ASN A 50 1.32 -17.01 20.70
C ASN A 50 0.19 -16.16 20.13
N VAL A 51 -0.66 -16.76 19.29
CA VAL A 51 -1.84 -16.08 18.74
C VAL A 51 -2.79 -15.68 19.86
N SER A 52 -3.05 -16.55 20.84
CA SER A 52 -3.90 -16.21 21.99
C SER A 52 -3.35 -15.04 22.81
N LYS A 53 -2.03 -15.01 23.05
CA LYS A 53 -1.37 -13.91 23.78
C LYS A 53 -1.51 -12.60 23.01
N LEU A 54 -1.17 -12.62 21.72
CA LEU A 54 -1.28 -11.46 20.84
C LEU A 54 -2.71 -10.91 20.79
N LEU A 55 -3.72 -11.77 20.64
CA LEU A 55 -5.11 -11.32 20.63
C LEU A 55 -5.54 -10.69 21.95
N ASN A 56 -5.00 -11.13 23.08
CA ASN A 56 -5.28 -10.50 24.38
C ASN A 56 -4.61 -9.13 24.54
N GLU A 57 -3.48 -8.89 23.88
CA GLU A 57 -2.76 -7.60 23.90
C GLU A 57 -3.36 -6.58 22.92
N ILE A 58 -4.04 -7.04 21.86
CA ILE A 58 -4.65 -6.18 20.85
C ILE A 58 -6.06 -5.73 21.28
N PRO A 59 -6.42 -4.44 21.09
CA PRO A 59 -7.78 -3.95 21.28
C PRO A 59 -8.81 -4.71 20.45
N SER A 60 -9.99 -4.99 21.01
CA SER A 60 -11.01 -5.85 20.38
C SER A 60 -11.35 -5.50 18.93
N HIS A 61 -11.41 -4.21 18.60
CA HIS A 61 -11.74 -3.72 17.26
C HIS A 61 -10.66 -4.00 16.20
N GLN A 62 -9.41 -4.27 16.59
CA GLN A 62 -8.30 -4.59 15.68
C GLN A 62 -8.02 -6.08 15.56
N ARG A 63 -8.64 -6.91 16.42
CA ARG A 63 -8.35 -8.35 16.47
C ARG A 63 -8.71 -9.06 15.17
N GLU A 64 -9.78 -8.64 14.50
CA GLU A 64 -10.18 -9.20 13.21
C GLU A 64 -9.10 -8.97 12.14
N ASP A 65 -8.65 -7.72 11.99
CA ASP A 65 -7.58 -7.36 11.06
C ASP A 65 -6.26 -8.06 11.39
N ALA A 66 -5.94 -8.19 12.68
CA ALA A 66 -4.77 -8.93 13.13
C ALA A 66 -4.85 -10.42 12.74
N VAL A 67 -5.98 -11.09 12.95
CA VAL A 67 -6.16 -12.50 12.54
C VAL A 67 -6.10 -12.64 11.02
N ASN A 68 -6.67 -11.71 10.26
CA ASN A 68 -6.59 -11.73 8.80
C ASN A 68 -5.15 -11.56 8.30
N SER A 69 -4.38 -10.69 8.94
CA SER A 69 -2.95 -10.52 8.65
C SER A 69 -2.15 -11.78 8.95
N LEU A 70 -2.34 -12.38 10.14
CA LEU A 70 -1.69 -13.64 10.51
C LEU A 70 -2.07 -14.78 9.57
N ALA A 71 -3.33 -14.87 9.15
CA ALA A 71 -3.78 -15.88 8.21
C ALA A 71 -3.07 -15.74 6.85
N TYR A 72 -3.01 -14.54 6.32
CA TYR A 72 -2.29 -14.24 5.08
C TYR A 72 -0.80 -14.59 5.18
N GLU A 73 -0.13 -14.14 6.25
CA GLU A 73 1.29 -14.42 6.46
C GLU A 73 1.57 -15.91 6.61
N ALA A 74 0.72 -16.63 7.34
CA ALA A 74 0.85 -18.06 7.53
C ALA A 74 0.67 -18.82 6.22
N GLU A 75 -0.34 -18.46 5.43
CA GLU A 75 -0.56 -19.04 4.10
C GLU A 75 0.60 -18.74 3.16
N ALA A 76 1.12 -17.52 3.17
CA ALA A 76 2.29 -17.15 2.35
C ALA A 76 3.51 -17.99 2.73
N ARG A 77 3.80 -18.20 4.02
CA ARG A 77 4.87 -19.09 4.49
C ARG A 77 4.63 -20.57 4.17
N MET A 78 3.36 -20.99 4.09
CA MET A 78 3.02 -22.36 3.67
C MET A 78 3.30 -22.59 2.19
N ARG A 79 3.09 -21.57 1.34
CA ARG A 79 3.38 -21.63 -0.11
C ARG A 79 4.86 -21.45 -0.41
N ASP A 80 5.52 -20.55 0.31
CA ASP A 80 6.96 -20.29 0.20
C ASP A 80 7.61 -20.38 1.60
N PRO A 81 8.18 -21.56 1.96
CA PRO A 81 8.82 -21.76 3.26
C PRO A 81 10.07 -20.91 3.49
N VAL A 82 10.67 -20.36 2.43
CA VAL A 82 11.92 -19.60 2.51
C VAL A 82 11.61 -18.11 2.72
N TYR A 83 10.80 -17.51 1.85
CA TYR A 83 10.56 -16.07 1.86
C TYR A 83 9.15 -15.68 2.33
N GLY A 84 8.16 -16.57 2.23
CA GLY A 84 6.77 -16.29 2.59
C GLY A 84 6.25 -14.97 1.99
N CYS A 85 5.66 -14.11 2.82
CA CYS A 85 5.18 -12.79 2.38
C CYS A 85 6.31 -11.82 1.97
N VAL A 86 7.55 -12.03 2.43
CA VAL A 86 8.69 -11.18 2.05
C VAL A 86 9.03 -11.33 0.56
N GLY A 87 8.78 -12.52 -0.01
CA GLY A 87 8.90 -12.75 -1.45
C GLY A 87 7.94 -11.84 -2.24
N ALA A 88 6.68 -11.77 -1.82
CA ALA A 88 5.69 -10.89 -2.43
C ALA A 88 6.07 -9.41 -2.30
N ILE A 89 6.54 -8.99 -1.12
CA ILE A 89 7.06 -7.63 -0.89
C ILE A 89 8.19 -7.32 -1.89
N SER A 90 9.14 -8.23 -2.05
CA SER A 90 10.29 -8.04 -2.93
C SER A 90 9.90 -7.90 -4.40
N VAL A 91 8.91 -8.68 -4.85
CA VAL A 91 8.36 -8.58 -6.22
C VAL A 91 7.69 -7.22 -6.42
N LEU A 92 6.82 -6.82 -5.49
CA LEU A 92 6.10 -5.55 -5.57
C LEU A 92 7.05 -4.35 -5.54
N GLN A 93 8.08 -4.38 -4.71
CA GLN A 93 9.10 -3.32 -4.67
C GLN A 93 9.83 -3.18 -6.01
N ARG A 94 10.20 -4.29 -6.66
CA ARG A 94 10.80 -4.24 -8.00
C ARG A 94 9.83 -3.66 -9.04
N GLN A 95 8.56 -4.04 -8.95
CA GLN A 95 7.53 -3.53 -9.85
C GLN A 95 7.31 -2.01 -9.68
N VAL A 96 7.28 -1.51 -8.45
CA VAL A 96 7.19 -0.07 -8.19
C VAL A 96 8.38 0.67 -8.80
N ILE A 97 9.60 0.16 -8.64
CA ILE A 97 10.80 0.76 -9.23
C ILE A 97 10.73 0.75 -10.76
N GLN A 98 10.29 -0.36 -11.35
CA GLN A 98 10.18 -0.51 -12.79
C GLN A 98 9.16 0.49 -13.37
N LEU A 99 7.97 0.55 -12.76
CA LEU A 99 6.91 1.47 -13.19
C LEU A 99 7.32 2.94 -13.03
N GLN A 100 8.05 3.27 -11.96
CA GLN A 100 8.58 4.63 -11.79
C GLN A 100 9.58 4.98 -12.90
N LYS A 101 10.47 4.06 -13.28
CA LYS A 101 11.42 4.29 -14.39
C LYS A 101 10.71 4.48 -15.72
N GLU A 102 9.67 3.70 -16.00
CA GLU A 102 8.87 3.81 -17.22
C GLU A 102 8.14 5.16 -17.28
N LEU A 103 7.59 5.61 -16.15
CA LEU A 103 6.97 6.92 -16.03
C LEU A 103 7.98 8.05 -16.27
N ASP A 104 9.17 7.96 -15.66
CA ASP A 104 10.21 8.98 -15.81
C ASP A 104 10.73 9.06 -17.26
N ALA A 105 10.91 7.91 -17.91
CA ALA A 105 11.31 7.83 -19.32
C ALA A 105 10.23 8.46 -20.23
N THR A 106 8.96 8.12 -20.02
CA THR A 106 7.84 8.67 -20.79
C THR A 106 7.70 10.18 -20.60
N ASN A 107 7.88 10.68 -19.36
CA ASN A 107 7.88 12.11 -19.08
C ASN A 107 9.04 12.83 -19.77
N ALA A 108 10.24 12.23 -19.79
CA ALA A 108 11.37 12.77 -20.52
C ALA A 108 11.08 12.83 -22.03
N ASP A 109 10.41 11.82 -22.60
CA ASP A 109 10.00 11.80 -24.01
C ASP A 109 9.00 12.92 -24.34
N LEU A 110 8.00 13.14 -23.48
CA LEU A 110 7.04 14.24 -23.63
C LEU A 110 7.72 15.62 -23.57
N ILE A 111 8.66 15.82 -22.65
CA ILE A 111 9.43 17.06 -22.56
C ILE A 111 10.27 17.26 -23.83
N ARG A 112 10.91 16.20 -24.32
CA ARG A 112 11.69 16.26 -25.57
C ARG A 112 10.80 16.63 -26.76
N TYR A 113 9.63 16.02 -26.88
CA TYR A 113 8.69 16.31 -27.97
C TYR A 113 8.19 17.77 -27.93
N THR A 114 7.82 18.27 -26.75
CA THR A 114 7.30 19.64 -26.58
C THR A 114 8.39 20.72 -26.71
N CYS A 115 9.64 20.45 -26.32
CA CYS A 115 10.75 21.39 -26.51
C CYS A 115 11.33 21.40 -27.94
N SER A 116 11.28 20.28 -28.67
CA SER A 116 11.82 20.17 -30.03
C SER A 116 10.85 20.65 -31.13
N HIS A 117 9.57 20.85 -30.80
CA HIS A 117 8.60 21.54 -31.66
C HIS A 117 8.13 22.84 -30.98
N PRO A 118 8.83 23.98 -31.17
CA PRO A 118 8.23 25.27 -30.91
C PRO A 118 7.03 25.39 -31.85
N MET A 119 5.84 25.54 -31.29
CA MET A 119 4.64 25.84 -32.07
C MET A 119 4.91 27.02 -33.02
N PRO A 120 4.73 26.89 -34.35
CA PRO A 120 4.79 28.04 -35.24
C PRO A 120 3.51 28.85 -35.06
N GLY A 121 3.60 29.99 -34.38
CA GLY A 121 2.60 31.05 -34.45
C GLY A 121 1.96 31.46 -33.12
N THR A 122 2.64 32.35 -32.40
CA THR A 122 1.98 33.52 -31.78
C THR A 122 3.00 34.64 -31.58
N SER A 123 3.15 35.50 -32.59
CA SER A 123 3.62 36.89 -32.47
C SER A 123 2.35 37.77 -32.49
N SER A 124 2.05 38.69 -31.57
CA SER A 124 2.80 39.87 -31.09
C SER A 124 2.11 40.40 -29.81
N GLY A 125 2.70 41.15 -28.88
CA GLY A 125 4.01 41.80 -28.83
C GLY A 125 4.25 42.53 -27.49
N GLY A 126 5.38 43.23 -27.40
CA GLY A 126 5.69 44.13 -26.28
C GLY A 126 7.08 43.94 -25.70
N VAL A 127 8.10 44.44 -26.42
CA VAL A 127 9.42 44.75 -25.85
C VAL A 127 9.26 45.74 -24.70
N ASN A 128 9.94 45.49 -23.57
CA ASN A 128 10.57 46.52 -22.74
C ASN A 128 11.67 45.88 -21.87
N GLN A 129 12.91 46.07 -22.32
CA GLN A 129 14.09 46.06 -21.46
C GLN A 129 14.05 47.30 -20.57
N VAL A 130 14.57 47.18 -19.33
CA VAL A 130 15.19 48.18 -18.41
C VAL A 130 14.88 47.62 -16.99
N ALA A 131 15.78 47.35 -16.06
CA ALA A 131 17.19 47.68 -15.86
C ALA A 131 17.86 46.62 -14.97
N GLN A 132 19.14 46.35 -15.24
CA GLN A 132 20.11 45.99 -14.21
C GLN A 132 20.38 47.24 -13.34
N ARG A 133 20.12 47.16 -12.03
CA ARG A 133 20.85 47.84 -10.93
C ARG A 133 20.45 47.12 -9.65
N GLU A 134 21.28 46.77 -8.68
CA GLU A 134 22.71 46.84 -8.44
C GLU A 134 22.98 45.85 -7.30
N ARG A 135 24.18 45.28 -7.26
CA ARG A 135 24.64 44.41 -6.17
C ARG A 135 24.93 45.23 -4.91
N SER A 136 24.38 44.72 -3.80
CA SER A 136 25.03 44.60 -2.48
C SER A 136 25.25 45.88 -1.66
N LEU A 137 24.72 45.90 -0.43
CA LEU A 137 25.40 46.34 0.80
C LEU A 137 24.56 45.95 2.05
N ARG A 138 25.06 44.95 2.78
CA ARG A 138 25.18 44.85 4.25
C ARG A 138 23.92 44.82 5.15
N SER A 139 23.70 43.61 5.70
CA SER A 139 23.80 43.27 7.14
C SER A 139 23.06 44.13 8.18
N GLY A 140 22.08 43.55 8.89
CA GLY A 140 21.64 44.09 10.20
C GLY A 140 20.40 43.48 10.86
N ARG A 141 20.59 42.37 11.59
CA ARG A 141 20.01 41.98 12.92
C ARG A 141 18.63 42.47 13.43
N ARG A 142 17.91 41.48 14.03
CA ARG A 142 16.93 41.49 15.17
C ARG A 142 15.51 42.04 14.90
N SER A 143 14.40 41.62 15.52
CA SER A 143 13.97 40.49 16.38
C SER A 143 12.45 40.67 16.62
N MET A 144 11.68 39.56 16.69
CA MET A 144 10.40 39.31 17.41
C MET A 144 9.26 40.36 17.46
N HIS A 145 8.08 40.01 16.91
CA HIS A 145 6.80 39.81 17.63
C HIS A 145 5.61 39.52 16.70
N GLY A 146 4.68 38.67 17.14
CA GLY A 146 3.25 38.81 16.85
C GLY A 146 2.65 37.75 15.92
N GLY A 147 1.74 36.93 16.46
CA GLY A 147 1.06 35.84 15.77
C GLY A 147 -0.09 36.26 14.85
N GLY A 148 -0.68 35.27 14.20
CA GLY A 148 -1.90 35.43 13.41
C GLY A 148 -2.04 34.38 12.32
N SER A 149 -2.80 33.33 12.62
CA SER A 149 -3.23 32.31 11.67
C SER A 149 -4.01 32.92 10.51
N SER A 150 -3.65 32.56 9.27
CA SER A 150 -4.63 32.48 8.17
C SER A 150 -4.07 31.64 7.03
N PHE A 151 -4.67 30.46 6.85
CA PHE A 151 -4.48 29.60 5.70
C PHE A 151 -4.91 30.36 4.45
N ASN A 152 -3.95 30.77 3.61
CA ASN A 152 -4.28 31.23 2.26
C ASN A 152 -3.88 30.14 1.27
N GLN A 153 -4.89 29.38 0.84
CA GLN A 153 -4.79 28.43 -0.24
C GLN A 153 -4.78 29.21 -1.56
N ASN A 154 -3.66 29.20 -2.29
CA ASN A 154 -3.72 29.42 -3.73
C ASN A 154 -2.49 28.81 -4.42
N SER A 155 -2.63 27.56 -4.87
CA SER A 155 -1.78 26.96 -5.88
C SER A 155 -2.68 26.25 -6.88
N SER A 156 -2.94 26.94 -7.99
CA SER A 156 -3.70 26.45 -9.13
C SER A 156 -2.95 25.29 -9.80
N PHE A 157 -3.33 24.05 -9.46
CA PHE A 157 -3.01 22.86 -10.25
C PHE A 157 -4.19 22.57 -11.19
N PRO A 158 -3.96 22.29 -12.49
CA PRO A 158 -5.03 21.85 -13.39
C PRO A 158 -5.54 20.48 -12.95
N ASN A 159 -6.84 20.40 -12.70
CA ASN A 159 -7.55 19.21 -12.27
C ASN A 159 -7.66 18.24 -13.46
N TYR A 160 -6.98 17.09 -13.43
CA TYR A 160 -7.19 16.02 -14.40
C TYR A 160 -8.27 15.05 -13.89
N PRO A 161 -9.26 14.70 -14.72
CA PRO A 161 -10.33 13.78 -14.32
C PRO A 161 -9.76 12.37 -14.11
N HIS A 162 -9.95 11.86 -12.90
CA HIS A 162 -9.71 10.48 -12.54
C HIS A 162 -10.73 9.60 -13.29
N ASN A 163 -10.26 8.79 -14.24
CA ASN A 163 -11.07 7.72 -14.82
C ASN A 163 -10.51 6.37 -14.36
N SER A 164 -11.18 5.77 -13.39
CA SER A 164 -10.94 4.42 -12.89
C SER A 164 -11.66 3.43 -13.81
N SER A 165 -10.95 2.89 -14.80
CA SER A 165 -11.39 1.69 -15.54
C SER A 165 -10.32 0.63 -15.44
N TRP A 166 -10.24 0.00 -14.26
CA TRP A 166 -9.68 -1.33 -14.13
C TRP A 166 -10.85 -2.31 -14.15
N ASN A 167 -11.06 -2.98 -15.28
CA ASN A 167 -11.76 -4.26 -15.29
C ASN A 167 -11.16 -5.14 -16.40
N ASP A 168 -10.43 -6.15 -15.91
CA ASP A 168 -10.40 -7.54 -16.32
C ASP A 168 -10.95 -7.88 -17.71
N SER A 169 -10.06 -8.30 -18.63
CA SER A 169 -10.32 -9.31 -19.66
C SER A 169 -9.00 -9.78 -20.26
N GLY A 170 -8.59 -10.99 -19.89
CA GLY A 170 -8.07 -12.05 -20.76
C GLY A 170 -7.04 -11.75 -21.85
N GLU A 171 -5.94 -12.50 -21.74
CA GLU A 171 -5.13 -13.06 -22.84
C GLU A 171 -4.10 -12.17 -23.54
N GLY A 172 -2.82 -12.54 -23.41
CA GLY A 172 -1.79 -12.18 -24.39
C GLY A 172 -0.39 -11.93 -23.85
N LEU A 173 0.45 -12.97 -23.87
CA LEU A 173 1.91 -12.93 -24.09
C LEU A 173 2.80 -12.37 -22.96
N LEU A 174 3.17 -13.24 -22.00
CA LEU A 174 4.48 -13.12 -21.33
C LEU A 174 5.58 -13.65 -22.28
N PRO A 175 6.70 -12.94 -22.50
CA PRO A 175 7.89 -13.53 -23.12
C PRO A 175 8.56 -14.52 -22.14
N PRO A 176 9.22 -15.58 -22.66
CA PRO A 176 9.82 -16.62 -21.82
C PRO A 176 11.03 -16.09 -21.04
N ALA A 177 11.17 -16.56 -19.80
CA ALA A 177 12.32 -16.29 -18.95
C ALA A 177 13.62 -16.82 -19.60
N PRO A 178 14.76 -16.11 -19.49
CA PRO A 178 16.02 -16.64 -19.97
C PRO A 178 16.47 -17.80 -19.06
N ASP A 179 16.63 -18.98 -19.67
CA ASP A 179 17.22 -20.17 -19.09
C ASP A 179 18.65 -19.87 -18.61
N PHE A 180 18.86 -19.97 -17.29
CA PHE A 180 20.20 -20.11 -16.73
C PHE A 180 20.38 -21.55 -16.25
N LEU A 181 21.17 -22.30 -17.01
CA LEU A 181 21.73 -23.60 -16.66
C LEU A 181 23.12 -23.70 -17.30
N PRO A 182 24.04 -24.46 -16.71
CA PRO A 182 24.58 -24.35 -15.35
C PRO A 182 25.97 -23.67 -15.33
#